data_AF-A0A3M1CD27-F1
#
_entry.id   AF-A0A3M1CD27-F1
#
_cell.length_a   1.000
_cell.length_b   1.000
_cell.length_c   1.000
_cell.angle_alpha   90.00
_cell.angle_beta   90.00
_cell.angle_gamma   90.00
#
_symmetry.space_group_name_H-M   'P 1'
#
loop_
_entity.id
_entity.type
_entity.pdbx_description
1 polymer ?
#
loop_
_entity_poly.entity_id
_entity_poly.type
_entity_poly.pdbx_seq_one_letter_code
_entity_poly.pdbx_strand_id
1 'polypeptide(L)'
;MSRHLPLAALCALCLLAACARPLSPNERAVAESLFGPSLDTGKVQITAGLGLVPLPRPHPEAQAAARRPTAPPPGLCDRHRSTRRVWTWPAAFVMDNTIYFAFPYYSADAFAGFPASAPFPASVLLVHELTHVWQRQNAGQTGYSMARAAGESLARVDPYWFEADPKAAFLSYGYEQQAAMVQDFVCYALFDRTSPRLADLAAQLRPVLPVDGFLARLAEGR
;
A
#
# COMPACT_ATOMS: atom_id res chain seq x y z
N MET A 1 -24.90 24.94 34.11
CA MET A 1 -24.82 24.87 32.63
C MET A 1 -23.49 24.27 32.21
N SER A 2 -23.56 23.04 31.68
CA SER A 2 -22.66 22.38 30.74
C SER A 2 -21.18 22.83 30.65
N ARG A 3 -20.30 22.30 31.52
CA ARG A 3 -18.84 22.29 31.30
C ARG A 3 -18.28 20.91 30.93
N HIS A 4 -19.10 19.86 30.95
CA HIS A 4 -18.66 18.47 30.72
C HIS A 4 -18.86 17.97 29.28
N LEU A 5 -19.73 18.61 28.49
CA LEU A 5 -19.90 18.33 27.05
C LEU A 5 -18.59 18.45 26.24
N PRO A 6 -17.75 19.50 26.42
CA PRO A 6 -16.50 19.61 25.66
C PRO A 6 -15.48 18.54 26.04
N LEU A 7 -15.43 18.11 27.30
CA LEU A 7 -14.47 17.09 27.74
C LEU A 7 -14.85 15.69 27.24
N ALA A 8 -16.13 15.32 27.30
CA ALA A 8 -16.62 14.05 26.79
C ALA A 8 -16.48 13.95 25.26
N ALA A 9 -16.78 15.03 24.54
CA ALA A 9 -16.58 15.10 23.09
C ALA A 9 -15.08 15.03 22.72
N LEU A 10 -14.22 15.74 23.44
CA LEU A 10 -12.76 15.69 23.23
C LEU A 10 -12.20 14.30 23.54
N CYS A 11 -12.64 13.64 24.62
CA CYS A 11 -12.27 12.26 24.92
C CYS A 11 -12.74 11.29 23.83
N ALA A 12 -13.96 11.44 23.31
CA ALA A 12 -14.47 10.61 22.21
C ALA A 12 -13.66 10.82 20.91
N LEU A 13 -13.30 12.07 20.58
CA LEU A 13 -12.42 12.40 19.46
C LEU A 13 -11.01 11.80 19.63
N CYS A 14 -10.44 11.86 20.84
CA CYS A 14 -9.14 11.24 21.14
C CYS A 14 -9.18 9.72 21.05
N LEU A 15 -10.30 9.08 21.46
CA LEU A 15 -10.47 7.63 21.35
C LEU A 15 -10.60 7.19 19.88
N LEU A 16 -11.34 7.93 19.05
CA LEU A 16 -11.44 7.65 17.62
C LEU A 16 -10.10 7.83 16.89
N ALA A 17 -9.32 8.85 17.26
CA ALA A 17 -7.98 9.09 16.72
C ALA A 17 -6.93 8.05 17.17
N ALA A 18 -7.20 7.26 18.21
CA ALA A 18 -6.31 6.19 18.64
C ALA A 18 -6.51 4.89 17.84
N CYS A 19 -7.66 4.74 17.17
CA CYS A 19 -8.03 3.53 16.44
C CYS A 19 -7.66 3.58 14.95
N ALA A 20 -7.48 4.77 14.38
CA ALA A 20 -7.04 4.96 13.00
C ALA A 20 -6.12 6.18 12.91
N ARG A 21 -5.22 6.17 11.93
CA ARG A 21 -4.30 7.28 11.66
C ARG A 21 -4.32 7.68 10.19
N PRO A 22 -4.01 8.95 9.86
CA PRO A 22 -3.68 9.30 8.48
C PRO A 22 -2.35 8.65 8.06
N LEU A 23 -2.03 8.76 6.77
CA LEU A 23 -0.70 8.44 6.26
C LEU A 23 0.39 9.20 7.02
N SER A 24 1.50 8.51 7.31
CA SER A 24 2.72 9.13 7.84
C SER A 24 3.27 10.15 6.82
N PRO A 25 4.15 11.07 7.21
CA PRO A 25 4.80 11.97 6.26
C PRO A 25 5.51 11.24 5.10
N ASN A 26 6.18 10.12 5.38
CA ASN A 26 6.86 9.33 4.35
C ASN A 26 5.88 8.58 3.47
N GLU A 27 4.86 7.95 4.05
CA GLU A 27 3.80 7.25 3.32
C GLU A 27 3.02 8.20 2.40
N ARG A 28 2.74 9.42 2.87
CA ARG A 28 2.10 10.47 2.08
C ARG A 28 3.01 10.89 0.92
N ALA A 29 4.29 11.16 1.17
CA ALA A 29 5.23 11.52 0.11
C ALA A 29 5.33 10.44 -0.98
N VAL A 30 5.29 9.16 -0.59
CA VAL A 30 5.25 8.04 -1.54
C VAL A 30 3.93 8.01 -2.30
N ALA A 31 2.79 8.11 -1.60
CA ALA A 31 1.48 8.08 -2.24
C ALA A 31 1.30 9.24 -3.25
N GLU A 32 1.69 10.44 -2.88
CA GLU A 32 1.63 11.63 -3.75
C GLU A 32 2.56 11.51 -4.96
N SER A 33 3.76 10.95 -4.80
CA SER A 33 4.68 10.78 -5.92
C SER A 33 4.31 9.62 -6.85
N LEU A 34 3.63 8.59 -6.34
CA LEU A 34 3.25 7.40 -7.09
C LEU A 34 1.91 7.56 -7.83
N PHE A 35 0.91 8.13 -7.17
CA PHE A 35 -0.45 8.28 -7.72
C PHE A 35 -0.74 9.72 -8.17
N GLY A 36 0.06 10.70 -7.73
CA GLY A 36 -0.15 12.11 -8.07
C GLY A 36 -1.50 12.63 -7.56
N PRO A 37 -2.10 13.62 -8.25
CA PRO A 37 -3.38 14.21 -7.85
C PRO A 37 -4.58 13.26 -8.02
N SER A 38 -4.38 12.07 -8.61
CA SER A 38 -5.45 11.09 -8.79
C SER A 38 -5.81 10.32 -7.51
N LEU A 39 -4.99 10.43 -6.45
CA LEU A 39 -5.28 9.91 -5.12
C LEU A 39 -5.36 11.07 -4.12
N ASP A 40 -6.53 11.24 -3.51
CA ASP A 40 -6.74 12.14 -2.39
C ASP A 40 -6.19 11.50 -1.10
N THR A 41 -4.91 11.76 -0.81
CA THR A 41 -4.20 11.24 0.37
C THR A 41 -4.74 11.79 1.68
N GLY A 42 -5.46 12.91 1.67
CA GLY A 42 -6.09 13.50 2.85
C GLY A 42 -7.26 12.67 3.39
N LYS A 43 -7.89 11.87 2.53
CA LYS A 43 -8.96 10.94 2.92
C LYS A 43 -8.46 9.59 3.42
N VAL A 44 -7.21 9.23 3.11
CA VAL A 44 -6.68 7.90 3.42
C VAL A 44 -6.49 7.74 4.93
N GLN A 45 -7.05 6.66 5.46
CA GLN A 45 -6.87 6.25 6.85
C GLN A 45 -6.25 4.85 6.91
N ILE A 46 -5.46 4.61 7.94
CA ILE A 46 -4.85 3.30 8.24
C ILE A 46 -5.30 2.87 9.63
N THR A 47 -5.77 1.62 9.72
CA THR A 47 -6.10 0.97 10.99
C THR A 47 -5.56 -0.46 11.06
N ALA A 48 -5.72 -1.09 12.22
CA ALA A 48 -5.37 -2.49 12.46
C ALA A 48 -6.57 -3.29 12.99
N GLY A 49 -6.70 -4.54 12.56
CA GLY A 49 -7.85 -5.39 12.86
C GLY A 49 -9.13 -4.80 12.30
N LEU A 50 -10.14 -4.60 13.15
CA LEU A 50 -11.42 -3.96 12.80
C LEU A 50 -11.47 -2.46 13.19
N GLY A 51 -10.37 -1.88 13.67
CA GLY A 51 -10.35 -0.49 14.16
C GLY A 51 -11.16 -0.25 15.43
N LEU A 52 -11.40 -1.30 16.22
CA LEU A 52 -12.14 -1.23 17.48
C LEU A 52 -11.22 -1.08 18.70
N VAL A 53 -9.92 -1.25 18.51
CA VAL A 53 -8.90 -1.16 19.57
C VAL A 53 -7.81 -0.18 19.15
N PRO A 54 -7.09 0.41 20.12
CA PRO A 54 -5.98 1.29 19.82
C PRO A 54 -4.92 0.61 18.95
N LEU A 55 -4.29 1.40 18.09
CA LEU A 55 -3.26 0.89 17.19
C LEU A 55 -2.05 0.33 17.97
N PRO A 56 -1.42 -0.75 17.47
CA PRO A 56 -0.18 -1.25 18.04
C PRO A 56 0.86 -0.16 18.12
N ARG A 57 1.48 -0.01 19.29
CA ARG A 57 2.66 0.85 19.42
C ARG A 57 3.87 0.10 18.88
N PRO A 58 4.70 0.72 18.03
CA PRO A 58 5.88 0.02 17.52
C PRO A 58 6.86 -0.24 18.66
N HIS A 59 7.38 -1.46 18.75
CA HIS A 59 8.40 -1.81 19.74
C HIS A 59 9.67 -0.96 19.51
N PRO A 60 10.28 -0.36 20.54
CA PRO A 60 11.46 0.50 20.38
C PRO A 60 12.61 -0.17 19.62
N GLU A 61 12.83 -1.45 19.84
CA GLU A 61 13.87 -2.23 19.15
C GLU A 61 13.60 -2.39 17.65
N ALA A 62 12.34 -2.60 17.26
CA ALA A 62 11.94 -2.68 15.86
C ALA A 62 12.17 -1.33 15.14
N GLN A 63 11.92 -0.22 15.84
CA GLN A 63 12.23 1.12 15.33
C GLN A 63 13.73 1.35 15.18
N ALA A 64 14.56 0.81 16.08
CA ALA A 64 16.01 0.94 16.02
C ALA A 64 16.61 0.08 14.90
N ALA A 65 16.12 -1.15 14.71
CA ALA A 65 16.56 -2.05 13.64
C ALA A 65 16.27 -1.49 12.24
N ALA A 66 15.10 -0.85 12.05
CA ALA A 66 14.73 -0.20 10.79
C ALA A 66 15.68 0.94 10.36
N ARG A 67 16.55 1.45 11.25
CA ARG A 67 17.50 2.54 10.95
C ARG A 67 18.80 2.09 10.28
N ARG A 68 19.05 0.77 10.15
CA ARG A 68 20.26 0.25 9.48
C ARG A 68 19.86 -0.51 8.22
N PRO A 69 19.92 0.15 7.04
CA PRO A 69 19.64 -0.53 5.78
C PRO A 69 20.61 -1.69 5.57
N THR A 70 20.07 -2.85 5.21
CA THR A 70 20.83 -4.02 4.77
C THR A 70 20.63 -4.22 3.28
N ALA A 71 21.61 -4.83 2.61
CA ALA A 71 21.43 -5.22 1.21
C ALA A 71 20.24 -6.19 1.07
N PRO A 72 19.35 -5.99 0.07
CA PRO A 72 18.26 -6.91 -0.18
C PRO A 72 18.81 -8.27 -0.67
N PRO A 73 18.17 -9.39 -0.31
CA PRO A 73 18.55 -10.69 -0.85
C PRO A 73 18.27 -10.76 -2.37
N PRO A 74 19.04 -11.56 -3.13
CA PRO A 74 18.76 -11.78 -4.55
C PRO A 74 17.34 -12.31 -4.77
N GLY A 75 16.65 -11.80 -5.78
CA GLY A 75 15.28 -12.22 -6.13
C GLY A 75 14.21 -11.78 -5.14
N LEU A 76 14.47 -10.83 -4.24
CA LEU A 76 13.48 -10.33 -3.26
C LEU A 76 12.16 -9.90 -3.92
N CYS A 77 12.22 -9.31 -5.11
CA CYS A 77 11.08 -8.80 -5.86
C CYS A 77 10.53 -9.77 -6.90
N ASP A 78 11.08 -10.98 -7.01
CA ASP A 78 10.56 -11.98 -7.92
C ASP A 78 9.22 -12.51 -7.40
N ARG A 79 8.15 -12.18 -8.11
CA ARG A 79 6.83 -12.71 -7.81
C ARG A 79 6.80 -14.19 -8.19
N HIS A 80 6.37 -15.03 -7.26
CA HIS A 80 6.18 -16.46 -7.48
C HIS A 80 4.69 -16.79 -7.39
N ARG A 81 4.22 -17.74 -8.22
CA ARG A 81 2.87 -18.29 -8.09
C ARG A 81 2.68 -18.85 -6.69
N SER A 82 1.56 -18.49 -6.07
CA SER A 82 1.15 -19.02 -4.79
C SER A 82 0.94 -20.53 -4.90
N THR A 83 1.59 -21.29 -4.02
CA THR A 83 1.36 -22.73 -3.85
C THR A 83 0.25 -23.00 -2.82
N ARG A 84 -0.38 -21.95 -2.30
CA ARG A 84 -1.38 -22.02 -1.23
C ARG A 84 -2.62 -22.77 -1.72
N ARG A 85 -2.97 -23.85 -1.02
CA ARG A 85 -4.18 -24.66 -1.28
C ARG A 85 -5.31 -24.40 -0.29
N VAL A 86 -5.07 -23.57 0.74
CA VAL A 86 -5.99 -23.31 1.85
C VAL A 86 -6.13 -21.81 2.05
N TRP A 87 -7.35 -21.34 2.26
CA TRP A 87 -7.63 -19.93 2.49
C TRP A 87 -7.07 -19.46 3.84
N THR A 88 -6.45 -18.28 3.86
CA THR A 88 -6.01 -17.59 5.07
C THR A 88 -6.41 -16.13 4.98
N TRP A 89 -6.61 -15.49 6.14
CA TRP A 89 -6.85 -14.05 6.18
C TRP A 89 -5.75 -13.27 5.45
N PRO A 90 -6.10 -12.25 4.63
CA PRO A 90 -5.13 -11.42 3.94
C PRO A 90 -4.35 -10.56 4.93
N ALA A 91 -3.20 -10.04 4.49
CA ALA A 91 -2.36 -9.15 5.29
C ALA A 91 -3.05 -7.81 5.57
N ALA A 92 -3.85 -7.34 4.61
CA ALA A 92 -4.69 -6.17 4.72
C ALA A 92 -5.87 -6.24 3.75
N PHE A 93 -6.80 -5.30 3.88
CA PHE A 93 -7.85 -5.05 2.90
C PHE A 93 -8.31 -3.59 2.99
N VAL A 94 -9.03 -3.13 1.96
CA VAL A 94 -9.56 -1.76 1.88
C VAL A 94 -11.08 -1.74 1.97
N MET A 95 -11.61 -0.83 2.79
CA MET A 95 -13.01 -0.40 2.72
C MET A 95 -13.06 1.12 2.57
N ASP A 96 -13.63 1.56 1.46
CA ASP A 96 -13.70 2.97 1.07
C ASP A 96 -12.31 3.63 1.00
N ASN A 97 -11.97 4.51 1.94
CA ASN A 97 -10.65 5.17 2.03
C ASN A 97 -9.78 4.65 3.18
N THR A 98 -10.21 3.57 3.83
CA THR A 98 -9.55 3.03 5.02
C THR A 98 -8.90 1.69 4.72
N ILE A 99 -7.60 1.59 5.04
CA ILE A 99 -6.80 0.38 4.95
C ILE A 99 -6.81 -0.32 6.31
N TYR A 100 -7.18 -1.61 6.33
CA TYR A 100 -7.26 -2.43 7.53
C TYR A 100 -6.16 -3.49 7.50
N PHE A 101 -5.08 -3.29 8.24
CA PHE A 101 -4.01 -4.29 8.36
C PHE A 101 -4.36 -5.33 9.42
N ALA A 102 -4.03 -6.60 9.20
CA ALA A 102 -3.94 -7.54 10.31
C ALA A 102 -2.78 -7.11 11.24
N PHE A 103 -2.96 -7.26 12.56
CA PHE A 103 -2.03 -6.74 13.55
C PHE A 103 -0.53 -7.02 13.30
N PRO A 104 -0.12 -8.23 12.86
CA PRO A 104 1.30 -8.51 12.59
C PRO A 104 1.90 -7.73 11.42
N TYR A 105 1.07 -7.21 10.50
CA TYR A 105 1.52 -6.46 9.33
C TYR A 105 1.35 -4.94 9.48
N TYR A 106 0.71 -4.48 10.55
CA TYR A 106 0.56 -3.06 10.82
C TYR A 106 1.93 -2.40 11.05
N SER A 107 2.18 -1.29 10.35
CA SER A 107 3.32 -0.41 10.59
C SER A 107 2.85 1.01 10.92
N ALA A 108 3.56 1.68 11.83
CA ALA A 108 3.35 3.11 12.07
C ALA A 108 3.93 4.00 10.97
N ASP A 109 4.92 3.48 10.23
CA ASP A 109 5.46 4.10 9.02
C ASP A 109 6.01 3.00 8.11
N ALA A 110 5.23 2.62 7.09
CA ALA A 110 5.62 1.60 6.12
C ALA A 110 6.78 2.04 5.21
N PHE A 111 7.12 3.33 5.21
CA PHE A 111 8.20 3.93 4.41
C PHE A 111 9.26 4.60 5.29
N ALA A 112 9.47 4.10 6.51
CA ALA A 112 10.51 4.60 7.39
C ALA A 112 11.90 4.53 6.72
N GLY A 113 12.54 5.69 6.56
CA GLY A 113 13.84 5.83 5.88
C GLY A 113 13.76 6.23 4.41
N PHE A 114 12.56 6.42 3.86
CA PHE A 114 12.39 6.96 2.51
C PHE A 114 12.98 8.38 2.43
N PRO A 115 13.62 8.78 1.32
CA PRO A 115 13.82 8.04 0.06
C PRO A 115 15.02 7.08 0.00
N ALA A 116 15.85 6.99 1.05
CA ALA A 116 17.09 6.21 1.02
C ALA A 116 16.88 4.69 1.22
N SER A 117 15.87 4.31 1.99
CA SER A 117 15.52 2.91 2.29
C SER A 117 14.03 2.77 2.59
N ALA A 118 13.53 1.53 2.68
CA ALA A 118 12.18 1.26 3.17
C ALA A 118 12.10 -0.12 3.85
N PRO A 119 11.23 -0.30 4.85
CA PRO A 119 10.99 -1.62 5.46
C PRO A 119 10.30 -2.58 4.48
N PHE A 120 10.78 -3.82 4.42
CA PHE A 120 10.11 -4.92 3.71
C PHE A 120 9.52 -5.91 4.74
N PRO A 121 8.28 -6.42 4.56
CA PRO A 121 7.38 -6.20 3.44
C PRO A 121 6.42 -5.00 3.61
N ALA A 122 6.53 -4.22 4.69
CA ALA A 122 5.55 -3.18 5.01
C ALA A 122 5.34 -2.15 3.87
N SER A 123 6.42 -1.69 3.23
CA SER A 123 6.37 -0.74 2.12
C SER A 123 5.56 -1.25 0.93
N VAL A 124 5.87 -2.47 0.46
CA VAL A 124 5.24 -3.08 -0.70
C VAL A 124 3.77 -3.44 -0.41
N LEU A 125 3.46 -3.90 0.81
CA LEU A 125 2.07 -4.13 1.22
C LEU A 125 1.26 -2.82 1.24
N LEU A 126 1.82 -1.72 1.74
CA LEU A 126 1.08 -0.46 1.78
C LEU A 126 0.73 0.05 0.39
N VAL A 127 1.64 -0.01 -0.59
CA VAL A 127 1.34 0.47 -1.95
C VAL A 127 0.35 -0.44 -2.70
N HIS A 128 0.32 -1.73 -2.38
CA HIS A 128 -0.73 -2.64 -2.84
C HIS A 128 -2.10 -2.12 -2.36
N GLU A 129 -2.26 -1.90 -1.06
CA GLU A 129 -3.52 -1.42 -0.50
C GLU A 129 -3.89 0.01 -0.94
N LEU A 130 -2.90 0.91 -1.08
CA LEU A 130 -3.15 2.23 -1.64
C LEU A 130 -3.67 2.16 -3.09
N THR A 131 -3.26 1.14 -3.85
CA THR A 131 -3.82 0.92 -5.19
C THR A 131 -5.30 0.60 -5.14
N HIS A 132 -5.77 -0.14 -4.13
CA HIS A 132 -7.21 -0.37 -3.93
C HIS A 132 -7.96 0.90 -3.50
N VAL A 133 -7.36 1.75 -2.65
CA VAL A 133 -7.95 3.05 -2.35
C VAL A 133 -8.03 3.92 -3.60
N TRP A 134 -6.97 3.97 -4.40
CA TRP A 134 -6.93 4.66 -5.69
C TRP A 134 -7.99 4.13 -6.64
N GLN A 135 -8.13 2.79 -6.76
CA GLN A 135 -9.16 2.16 -7.58
C GLN A 135 -10.56 2.60 -7.17
N ARG A 136 -10.83 2.65 -5.86
CA ARG A 136 -12.09 3.10 -5.29
C ARG A 136 -12.36 4.58 -5.58
N GLN A 137 -11.39 5.45 -5.35
CA GLN A 137 -11.54 6.89 -5.62
C GLN A 137 -11.72 7.18 -7.11
N ASN A 138 -11.16 6.34 -7.99
CA ASN A 138 -11.24 6.47 -9.45
C ASN A 138 -12.18 5.43 -10.09
N ALA A 139 -13.23 5.01 -9.38
CA ALA A 139 -14.15 3.96 -9.83
C ALA A 139 -14.76 4.22 -11.23
N GLY A 140 -14.93 5.48 -11.62
CA GLY A 140 -15.39 5.85 -12.97
C GLY A 140 -14.42 5.45 -14.09
N GLN A 141 -13.11 5.43 -13.81
CA GLN A 141 -12.06 5.03 -14.76
C GLN A 141 -11.72 3.54 -14.63
N THR A 142 -11.69 3.02 -13.41
CA THR A 142 -11.23 1.64 -13.11
C THR A 142 -12.36 0.62 -13.19
N GLY A 143 -13.61 1.08 -13.22
CA GLY A 143 -14.80 0.24 -13.11
C GLY A 143 -14.97 -0.40 -11.72
N TYR A 144 -14.21 0.05 -10.71
CA TYR A 144 -14.16 -0.58 -9.40
C TYR A 144 -15.54 -0.64 -8.74
N SER A 145 -15.89 -1.83 -8.24
CA SER A 145 -17.00 -2.04 -7.31
C SER A 145 -16.66 -3.16 -6.34
N MET A 146 -17.14 -3.07 -5.10
CA MET A 146 -16.87 -4.10 -4.08
C MET A 146 -17.37 -5.48 -4.51
N ALA A 147 -18.53 -5.56 -5.18
CA ALA A 147 -19.07 -6.82 -5.68
C ALA A 147 -18.17 -7.46 -6.73
N ARG A 148 -17.60 -6.66 -7.65
CA ARG A 148 -16.67 -7.16 -8.66
C ARG A 148 -15.33 -7.55 -8.06
N ALA A 149 -14.78 -6.74 -7.15
CA ALA A 149 -13.55 -7.06 -6.44
C ALA A 149 -13.68 -8.40 -5.67
N ALA A 150 -14.75 -8.58 -4.91
CA ALA A 150 -15.03 -9.83 -4.22
C ALA A 150 -15.23 -11.02 -5.19
N GLY A 151 -15.93 -10.80 -6.30
CA GLY A 151 -16.09 -11.81 -7.34
C GLY A 151 -14.76 -12.26 -7.96
N GLU A 152 -13.84 -11.33 -8.24
CA GLU A 152 -12.50 -11.62 -8.76
C GLU A 152 -11.66 -12.42 -7.75
N SER A 153 -11.71 -12.08 -6.46
CA SER A 153 -11.01 -12.79 -5.39
C SER A 153 -11.52 -14.22 -5.19
N LEU A 154 -12.81 -14.48 -5.40
CA LEU A 154 -13.41 -15.82 -5.28
C LEU A 154 -13.18 -16.70 -6.51
N ALA A 155 -13.08 -16.09 -7.70
CA ALA A 155 -12.92 -16.82 -8.96
C ALA A 155 -11.47 -17.26 -9.24
N ARG A 156 -10.47 -16.74 -8.52
CA ARG A 156 -9.05 -17.04 -8.73
C ARG A 156 -8.40 -17.61 -7.48
N VAL A 157 -7.78 -18.79 -7.62
CA VAL A 157 -7.02 -19.45 -6.53
C VAL A 157 -5.80 -18.62 -6.12
N ASP A 158 -5.19 -17.91 -7.08
CA ASP A 158 -4.11 -16.95 -6.85
C ASP A 158 -4.44 -15.63 -7.56
N PRO A 159 -5.19 -14.72 -6.92
CA PRO A 159 -5.64 -13.48 -7.56
C PRO A 159 -4.49 -12.48 -7.77
N TYR A 160 -3.36 -12.66 -7.09
CA TYR A 160 -2.19 -11.77 -7.14
C TYR A 160 -1.21 -12.12 -8.27
N TRP A 161 -1.33 -13.31 -8.86
CA TRP A 161 -0.49 -13.70 -9.99
C TRP A 161 -0.98 -13.05 -11.30
N PHE A 162 -0.04 -12.51 -12.05
CA PHE A 162 -0.27 -12.02 -13.41
C PHE A 162 0.85 -12.49 -14.33
N GLU A 163 0.52 -12.69 -15.60
CA GLU A 163 1.52 -12.85 -16.65
C GLU A 163 1.69 -11.48 -17.30
N ALA A 164 2.91 -10.97 -17.26
CA ALA A 164 3.25 -9.71 -17.91
C ALA A 164 3.12 -9.89 -19.43
N ASP A 165 2.02 -9.39 -19.99
CA ASP A 165 1.86 -9.20 -21.42
C ASP A 165 2.26 -7.76 -21.71
N PRO A 166 3.38 -7.52 -22.41
CA PRO A 166 3.88 -6.17 -22.68
C PRO A 166 2.90 -5.33 -23.53
N LYS A 167 1.87 -5.94 -24.13
CA LYS A 167 0.84 -5.25 -24.90
C LYS A 167 -0.43 -4.98 -24.10
N ALA A 168 -0.63 -5.63 -22.96
CA ALA A 168 -1.81 -5.44 -22.14
C ALA A 168 -1.73 -4.11 -21.38
N ALA A 169 -2.79 -3.31 -21.49
CA ALA A 169 -2.93 -2.08 -20.74
C ALA A 169 -3.16 -2.38 -19.25
N PHE A 170 -2.60 -1.56 -18.36
CA PHE A 170 -2.74 -1.71 -16.91
C PHE A 170 -4.19 -1.94 -16.45
N LEU A 171 -5.15 -1.15 -16.95
CA LEU A 171 -6.56 -1.26 -16.56
C LEU A 171 -7.29 -2.49 -17.12
N SER A 172 -6.65 -3.30 -17.98
CA SER A 172 -7.21 -4.55 -18.49
C SER A 172 -7.00 -5.74 -17.55
N TYR A 173 -6.10 -5.59 -16.57
CA TYR A 173 -5.85 -6.59 -15.52
C TYR A 173 -6.93 -6.54 -14.44
N GLY A 174 -7.08 -7.63 -13.67
CA GLY A 174 -7.96 -7.66 -12.49
C GLY A 174 -7.48 -6.72 -11.38
N TYR A 175 -8.34 -6.38 -10.41
CA TYR A 175 -8.01 -5.38 -9.39
C TYR A 175 -6.80 -5.76 -8.53
N GLU A 176 -6.72 -7.03 -8.13
CA GLU A 176 -5.58 -7.58 -7.37
C GLU A 176 -4.30 -7.66 -8.20
N GLN A 177 -4.44 -7.91 -9.51
CA GLN A 177 -3.30 -7.92 -10.43
C GLN A 177 -2.75 -6.51 -10.64
N GLN A 178 -3.63 -5.51 -10.78
CA GLN A 178 -3.24 -4.11 -10.86
C GLN A 178 -2.47 -3.69 -9.59
N ALA A 179 -2.98 -4.02 -8.40
CA ALA A 179 -2.30 -3.73 -7.13
C ALA A 179 -0.96 -4.48 -7.02
N ALA A 180 -0.90 -5.75 -7.46
CA ALA A 180 0.33 -6.52 -7.52
C ALA A 180 1.37 -5.93 -8.50
N MET A 181 0.95 -5.38 -9.64
CA MET A 181 1.85 -4.70 -10.58
C MET A 181 2.46 -3.44 -9.97
N VAL A 182 1.67 -2.64 -9.25
CA VAL A 182 2.17 -1.45 -8.53
C VAL A 182 3.11 -1.86 -7.39
N GLN A 183 2.76 -2.93 -6.66
CA GLN A 183 3.61 -3.53 -5.63
C GLN A 183 4.99 -3.92 -6.20
N ASP A 184 5.01 -4.64 -7.32
CA ASP A 184 6.25 -5.11 -7.93
C ASP A 184 7.08 -3.95 -8.46
N PHE A 185 6.45 -2.95 -9.09
CA PHE A 185 7.11 -1.74 -9.55
C PHE A 185 7.85 -1.03 -8.40
N VAL A 186 7.17 -0.82 -7.28
CA VAL A 186 7.74 -0.19 -6.08
C VAL A 186 8.84 -1.07 -5.48
N CYS A 187 8.68 -2.38 -5.46
CA CYS A 187 9.71 -3.30 -4.98
C CYS A 187 11.00 -3.16 -5.80
N TYR A 188 10.94 -3.28 -7.12
CA TYR A 188 12.11 -3.11 -7.99
C TYR A 188 12.72 -1.70 -7.86
N ALA A 189 11.88 -0.66 -7.82
CA ALA A 189 12.36 0.72 -7.69
C ALA A 189 13.16 0.97 -6.39
N LEU A 190 12.77 0.32 -5.29
CA LEU A 190 13.43 0.43 -3.98
C LEU A 190 14.62 -0.51 -3.83
N PHE A 191 14.47 -1.78 -4.22
CA PHE A 191 15.35 -2.87 -3.82
C PHE A 191 16.15 -3.49 -4.96
N ASP A 192 15.76 -3.32 -6.23
CA ASP A 192 16.51 -3.84 -7.38
C ASP A 192 16.27 -3.00 -8.65
N ARG A 193 16.93 -1.83 -8.70
CA ARG A 193 16.78 -0.87 -9.81
C ARG A 193 17.47 -1.30 -11.10
N THR A 194 18.36 -2.28 -11.01
CA THR A 194 19.10 -2.80 -12.17
C THR A 194 18.27 -3.80 -12.97
N SER A 195 17.19 -4.33 -12.38
CA SER A 195 16.30 -5.25 -13.07
C SER A 195 15.60 -4.57 -14.26
N PRO A 196 15.60 -5.21 -15.45
CA PRO A 196 14.83 -4.72 -16.60
C PRO A 196 13.32 -4.66 -16.32
N ARG A 197 12.83 -5.46 -15.35
CA ARG A 197 11.42 -5.47 -14.93
C ARG A 197 10.93 -4.11 -14.46
N LEU A 198 11.81 -3.29 -13.88
CA LEU A 198 11.45 -1.94 -13.46
C LEU A 198 11.00 -1.10 -14.65
N ALA A 199 11.73 -1.15 -15.77
CA ALA A 199 11.41 -0.40 -16.98
C ALA A 199 10.13 -0.92 -17.63
N ASP A 200 9.95 -2.24 -17.69
CA ASP A 200 8.76 -2.89 -18.23
C ASP A 200 7.49 -2.47 -17.46
N LEU A 201 7.51 -2.61 -16.13
CA LEU A 201 6.39 -2.22 -15.28
C LEU A 201 6.11 -0.72 -15.36
N ALA A 202 7.16 0.12 -15.34
CA ALA A 202 6.99 1.55 -15.50
C ALA A 202 6.31 1.89 -16.84
N ALA A 203 6.68 1.23 -17.94
CA ALA A 203 6.05 1.43 -19.24
C ALA A 203 4.55 1.08 -19.25
N GLN A 204 4.16 0.01 -18.54
CA GLN A 204 2.74 -0.37 -18.43
C GLN A 204 1.93 0.55 -17.51
N LEU A 205 2.55 1.09 -16.45
CA LEU A 205 1.86 1.95 -15.46
C LEU A 205 1.76 3.41 -15.91
N ARG A 206 2.76 3.93 -16.62
CA ARG A 206 2.85 5.34 -17.08
C ARG A 206 1.60 5.91 -17.74
N PRO A 207 0.83 5.17 -18.56
CA PRO A 207 -0.38 5.71 -19.18
C PRO A 207 -1.48 6.11 -18.18
N VAL A 208 -1.40 5.62 -16.93
CA VAL A 208 -2.45 5.79 -15.91
C VAL A 208 -1.91 6.44 -14.63
N LEU A 209 -0.68 6.11 -14.25
CA LEU A 209 -0.05 6.56 -13.00
C LEU A 209 1.22 7.37 -13.28
N PRO A 210 1.47 8.49 -12.56
CA PRO A 210 2.64 9.34 -12.76
C PRO A 210 3.92 8.77 -12.13
N VAL A 211 4.25 7.51 -12.43
CA VAL A 211 5.32 6.74 -11.78
C VAL A 211 6.72 7.35 -11.90
N ASP A 212 6.95 8.22 -12.88
CA ASP A 212 8.23 8.93 -13.03
C ASP A 212 8.48 9.94 -11.89
N GLY A 213 7.41 10.48 -11.28
CA GLY A 213 7.52 11.33 -10.09
C GLY A 213 8.09 10.57 -8.89
N PHE A 214 7.65 9.32 -8.70
CA PHE A 214 8.19 8.42 -7.69
C PHE A 214 9.66 8.06 -7.96
N LEU A 215 10.02 7.74 -9.22
CA LEU A 215 11.40 7.43 -9.59
C LEU A 215 12.34 8.63 -9.39
N ALA A 216 11.89 9.85 -9.68
CA ALA A 216 12.63 11.08 -9.42
C ALA A 216 12.84 11.29 -7.92
N ARG A 217 11.80 11.10 -7.10
CA ARG A 217 11.90 11.24 -5.64
C ARG A 217 12.90 10.27 -5.01
N LEU A 218 12.99 9.05 -5.54
CA LEU A 218 14.00 8.06 -5.14
C LEU A 218 15.43 8.41 -5.57
N ALA A 219 15.60 9.29 -6.55
CA ALA A 219 16.91 9.76 -6.99
C ALA A 219 17.46 10.88 -6.07
N GLU A 220 16.58 11.71 -5.49
CA GLU A 220 16.96 12.79 -4.55
C GLU A 220 17.54 12.29 -3.22
N GLY A 221 17.23 11.04 -2.85
CA GLY A 221 17.66 10.42 -1.60
C GLY A 221 19.08 9.88 -1.58
N ARG A 222 19.87 10.17 -2.61
CA ARG A 222 21.16 9.53 -2.89
C ARG A 222 22.26 10.56 -3.07
#